data_AF-A0A819LM65-F1
#
_entry.id   AF-A0A819LM65-F1
#
_cell.length_a   1.000
_cell.length_b   1.000
_cell.length_c   1.000
_cell.angle_alpha   90.00
_cell.angle_beta   90.00
_cell.angle_gamma   90.00
#
_symmetry.space_group_name_H-M   'P 1'
#
loop_
_entity.id
_entity.type
_entity.pdbx_description
1 polymer ?
#
loop_
_entity_poly.entity_id
_entity_poly.type
_entity_poly.pdbx_seq_one_letter_code
_entity_poly.pdbx_strand_id
1 'polypeptide(L)'
;DLFRNFGLALVDSFMDDLYTLIRDKTKTQEGSHRVAAEIVAGMIRGSKHWTLDMLDELWKKLTPFLNEVCTNLSVETVSHWGSCFKYSMEDEDPRRMYRLIEFLRSLMNNQTMGNTFLETSQWSLIQKLSNFEWRIPAI
;
A
#
# COMPACT_ATOMS: atom_id res chain seq x y z
N ASP A 1 17.22 0.58 -6.41
CA ASP A 1 16.32 0.58 -5.25
C ASP A 1 17.05 0.25 -3.96
N LEU A 2 16.90 1.13 -2.98
CA LEU A 2 17.48 1.04 -1.65
C LEU A 2 17.13 -0.30 -0.98
N PHE A 3 15.85 -0.69 -1.02
CA PHE A 3 15.36 -1.95 -0.44
C PHE A 3 15.88 -3.19 -1.18
N ARG A 4 16.19 -3.10 -2.48
CA ARG A 4 16.81 -4.22 -3.22
C ARG A 4 18.20 -4.56 -2.67
N ASN A 5 18.94 -3.58 -2.15
CA ASN A 5 20.31 -3.75 -1.66
C ASN A 5 20.38 -4.04 -0.15
N PHE A 6 19.53 -3.39 0.65
CA PHE A 6 19.59 -3.47 2.13
C PHE A 6 18.58 -4.44 2.75
N GLY A 7 17.60 -4.94 1.98
CA GLY A 7 16.69 -5.98 2.45
C GLY A 7 15.79 -5.56 3.61
N LEU A 8 15.49 -6.53 4.49
CA LEU A 8 14.60 -6.37 5.64
C LEU A 8 15.12 -5.44 6.74
N ALA A 9 16.45 -5.35 6.93
CA ALA A 9 17.03 -4.53 7.99
C ALA A 9 16.64 -3.05 7.87
N LEU A 10 16.50 -2.59 6.63
CA LEU A 10 16.07 -1.23 6.34
C LEU A 10 14.56 -1.04 6.53
N VAL A 11 13.76 -2.07 6.22
CA VAL A 11 12.30 -2.03 6.43
C VAL A 11 11.99 -1.81 7.89
N ASP A 12 12.66 -2.54 8.79
CA ASP A 12 12.45 -2.43 10.23
C ASP A 12 12.71 -1.01 10.76
N SER A 13 13.77 -0.37 10.28
CA SER A 13 14.07 1.01 10.65
C SER A 13 13.01 2.01 10.18
N PHE A 14 12.43 1.81 9.00
CA PHE A 14 11.45 2.75 8.44
C PHE A 14 10.04 2.56 8.98
N MET A 15 9.68 1.39 9.51
CA MET A 15 8.31 1.14 9.97
C MET A 15 7.89 2.13 11.07
N ASP A 16 8.75 2.42 12.04
CA ASP A 16 8.45 3.36 13.13
C ASP A 16 8.24 4.79 12.62
N ASP A 17 9.09 5.22 11.68
CA ASP A 17 8.96 6.52 11.02
C ASP A 17 7.67 6.61 10.19
N LEU A 18 7.32 5.54 9.46
CA LEU A 18 6.09 5.48 8.68
C LEU A 18 4.85 5.61 9.56
N TYR A 19 4.80 4.90 10.70
CA TYR A 19 3.70 5.05 11.66
C TYR A 19 3.59 6.47 12.21
N THR A 20 4.73 7.13 12.45
CA THR A 20 4.77 8.52 12.90
C THR A 20 4.21 9.46 11.83
N LEU A 21 4.58 9.25 10.56
CA LEU A 21 4.12 10.07 9.43
C LEU A 21 2.61 9.97 9.18
N ILE A 22 2.03 8.77 9.26
CA ILE A 22 0.58 8.59 9.01
C ILE A 22 -0.30 9.08 10.17
N ARG A 23 0.28 9.22 11.36
CA ARG A 23 -0.39 9.73 12.56
C ARG A 23 -0.25 11.25 12.70
N ASP A 24 0.50 11.89 11.81
CA ASP A 24 0.63 13.35 11.77
C ASP A 24 -0.72 13.98 11.41
N LYS A 25 -1.30 14.71 12.36
CA LYS A 25 -2.57 15.45 12.21
C LYS A 25 -2.35 16.96 12.06
N THR A 26 -1.11 17.38 11.80
CA THR A 26 -0.77 18.79 11.62
C THR A 26 -1.09 19.26 10.19
N LYS A 27 -0.84 20.55 9.90
CA LYS A 27 -1.03 21.12 8.55
C LYS A 27 -0.16 20.46 7.46
N THR A 28 0.85 19.68 7.83
CA THR A 28 1.73 18.97 6.89
C THR A 28 1.29 17.54 6.60
N GLN A 29 0.13 17.11 7.12
CA GLN A 29 -0.40 15.76 6.97
C GLN A 29 -0.36 15.25 5.52
N GLU A 30 -0.81 16.04 4.54
CA GLU A 30 -0.77 15.66 3.11
C GLU A 30 0.66 15.29 2.67
N GLY A 31 1.64 16.12 3.02
CA GLY A 31 3.05 15.88 2.72
C GLY A 31 3.60 14.63 3.42
N SER A 32 3.23 14.42 4.68
CA SER A 32 3.61 13.25 5.46
C SER A 32 3.08 11.95 4.84
N HIS A 33 1.81 11.92 4.42
CA HIS A 33 1.25 10.77 3.71
C HIS A 33 1.86 10.58 2.32
N ARG A 34 2.19 11.65 1.59
CA ARG A 34 2.84 11.55 0.28
C ARG A 34 4.20 10.88 0.40
N VAL A 35 5.03 11.31 1.35
CA VAL A 35 6.35 10.70 1.60
C VAL A 35 6.19 9.25 2.04
N ALA A 36 5.27 8.96 2.96
CA ALA A 36 5.00 7.59 3.39
C ALA A 36 4.57 6.69 2.22
N ALA A 37 3.70 7.18 1.33
CA ALA A 37 3.23 6.45 0.16
C ALA A 37 4.39 6.16 -0.83
N GLU A 38 5.30 7.12 -1.06
CA GLU A 38 6.48 6.92 -1.91
C GLU A 38 7.44 5.88 -1.33
N ILE A 39 7.71 5.92 -0.03
CA ILE A 39 8.55 4.94 0.66
C ILE A 39 7.96 3.54 0.53
N VAL A 40 6.65 3.40 0.79
CA VAL A 40 5.94 2.11 0.68
C VAL A 40 5.96 1.57 -0.75
N ALA A 41 5.75 2.42 -1.76
CA ALA A 41 5.86 1.98 -3.14
C ALA A 41 7.28 1.48 -3.47
N GLY A 42 8.31 2.15 -2.94
CA GLY A 42 9.70 1.73 -3.02
C GLY A 42 9.99 0.40 -2.32
N MET A 43 9.37 0.14 -1.16
CA MET A 43 9.46 -1.14 -0.45
C MET A 43 8.85 -2.27 -1.27
N ILE A 44 7.63 -2.08 -1.77
CA ILE A 44 6.91 -3.09 -2.56
C ILE A 44 7.70 -3.42 -3.85
N ARG A 45 8.09 -2.40 -4.63
CA ARG A 45 8.86 -2.62 -5.87
C ARG A 45 10.26 -3.17 -5.59
N GLY A 46 10.92 -2.71 -4.52
CA GLY A 46 12.24 -3.17 -4.11
C GLY A 46 12.28 -4.64 -3.67
N SER A 47 11.12 -5.21 -3.29
CA SER A 47 10.97 -6.61 -2.88
C SER A 47 10.84 -7.61 -4.03
N LYS A 48 10.86 -7.16 -5.29
CA LYS A 48 10.66 -8.00 -6.49
C LYS A 48 11.50 -9.29 -6.58
N HIS A 49 12.71 -9.24 -6.05
CA HIS A 49 13.68 -10.35 -6.11
C HIS A 49 13.93 -11.02 -4.76
N TRP A 50 13.13 -10.70 -3.74
CA TRP A 50 13.27 -11.28 -2.42
C TRP A 50 12.76 -12.72 -2.39
N THR A 51 13.21 -13.49 -1.40
CA THR A 51 12.66 -14.82 -1.12
C THR A 51 11.25 -14.70 -0.57
N LEU A 52 10.47 -15.80 -0.64
CA LEU A 52 9.10 -15.81 -0.09
C LEU A 52 9.09 -15.48 1.41
N ASP A 53 10.05 -16.00 2.19
CA ASP A 53 10.14 -15.71 3.62
C ASP A 53 10.34 -14.22 3.91
N MET A 54 11.19 -13.55 3.12
CA MET A 54 11.41 -12.11 3.25
C MET A 54 10.18 -11.29 2.82
N LEU A 55 9.47 -11.76 1.78
CA LEU A 55 8.22 -11.16 1.35
C LEU A 55 7.15 -11.29 2.44
N ASP A 56 7.06 -12.45 3.09
CA ASP A 56 6.09 -12.69 4.17
C ASP A 56 6.38 -11.84 5.41
N GLU A 57 7.66 -11.72 5.80
CA GLU A 57 8.13 -10.78 6.83
C GLU A 57 7.72 -9.33 6.52
N LEU A 58 7.92 -8.89 5.27
CA LEU A 58 7.56 -7.55 4.81
C LEU A 58 6.05 -7.33 4.89
N TRP A 59 5.24 -8.24 4.35
CA TRP A 59 3.79 -8.08 4.32
C TRP A 59 3.15 -8.24 5.70
N LYS A 60 3.74 -9.03 6.60
CA LYS A 60 3.33 -9.09 8.01
C LYS A 60 3.42 -7.73 8.71
N LYS A 61 4.36 -6.87 8.29
CA LYS A 61 4.52 -5.49 8.79
C LYS A 61 3.69 -4.48 7.99
N LEU A 62 3.66 -4.60 6.67
CA LEU A 62 2.91 -3.68 5.80
C LEU A 62 1.40 -3.81 5.93
N THR A 63 0.84 -5.02 6.07
CA THR A 63 -0.61 -5.21 6.17
C THR A 63 -1.26 -4.43 7.32
N PRO A 64 -0.80 -4.53 8.59
CA PRO A 64 -1.39 -3.75 9.68
C PRO A 64 -1.17 -2.24 9.47
N PHE A 65 -0.04 -1.82 8.92
CA PHE A 65 0.23 -0.43 8.58
C PHE A 65 -0.74 0.12 7.53
N LEU A 66 -0.94 -0.61 6.43
CA LEU A 66 -1.86 -0.22 5.36
C LEU A 66 -3.33 -0.22 5.83
N ASN A 67 -3.71 -1.11 6.75
CA ASN A 67 -5.01 -1.04 7.41
C ASN A 67 -5.18 0.27 8.19
N GLU A 68 -4.16 0.67 8.96
CA GLU A 68 -4.19 1.94 9.70
C GLU A 68 -4.26 3.14 8.75
N VAL A 69 -3.52 3.11 7.64
CA VAL A 69 -3.63 4.10 6.57
C VAL A 69 -5.06 4.21 6.08
N CYS A 70 -5.70 3.08 5.72
CA CYS A 70 -7.08 3.06 5.22
C CYS A 70 -8.09 3.63 6.23
N THR A 71 -7.85 3.49 7.54
CA THR A 71 -8.72 4.09 8.57
C THR A 71 -8.52 5.59 8.76
N ASN A 72 -7.36 6.13 8.38
CA ASN A 72 -7.01 7.55 8.54
C ASN A 72 -7.04 8.32 7.20
N LEU A 73 -7.62 7.74 6.14
CA LEU A 73 -7.72 8.40 4.85
C LEU A 73 -8.56 9.68 4.93
N SER A 74 -8.08 10.70 4.24
CA SER A 74 -8.75 11.97 3.99
C SER A 74 -8.90 12.19 2.48
N VAL A 75 -9.70 13.19 2.09
CA VAL A 75 -9.94 13.54 0.68
C VAL A 75 -8.63 13.90 -0.04
N GLU A 76 -7.70 14.54 0.67
CA GLU A 76 -6.41 14.98 0.10
C GLU A 76 -5.45 13.81 -0.05
N THR A 77 -5.45 12.87 0.90
CA THR A 77 -4.46 11.80 0.99
C THR A 77 -4.78 10.57 0.14
N VAL A 78 -6.06 10.31 -0.17
CA VAL A 78 -6.49 9.12 -0.93
C VAL A 78 -5.84 9.05 -2.32
N SER A 79 -5.58 10.20 -2.94
CA SER A 79 -4.95 10.28 -4.26
C SER A 79 -3.50 9.78 -4.24
N HIS A 80 -2.74 10.06 -3.16
CA HIS A 80 -1.36 9.65 -3.00
C HIS A 80 -1.25 8.13 -2.83
N TRP A 81 -2.11 7.53 -2.01
CA TRP A 81 -2.15 6.08 -1.82
C TRP A 81 -2.62 5.34 -3.08
N GLY A 82 -3.62 5.89 -3.78
CA GLY A 82 -4.03 5.37 -5.08
C GLY A 82 -2.90 5.40 -6.12
N SER A 83 -2.06 6.43 -6.09
CA SER A 83 -0.88 6.55 -6.96
C SER A 83 0.22 5.58 -6.55
N CYS A 84 0.47 5.41 -5.25
CA CYS A 84 1.39 4.41 -4.70
C CYS A 84 1.04 2.98 -5.14
N PHE A 85 -0.23 2.57 -5.04
CA PHE A 85 -0.64 1.24 -5.48
C PHE A 85 -0.56 1.07 -6.99
N LYS A 86 -1.00 2.07 -7.76
CA LYS A 86 -0.86 2.04 -9.22
C LYS A 86 0.60 1.89 -9.64
N TYR A 87 1.48 2.72 -9.08
CA TYR A 87 2.91 2.68 -9.36
C TYR A 87 3.54 1.36 -8.90
N SER A 88 3.11 0.80 -7.78
CA SER A 88 3.60 -0.51 -7.32
C SER A 88 3.25 -1.62 -8.31
N MET A 89 2.06 -1.57 -8.92
CA MET A 89 1.57 -2.58 -9.88
C MET A 89 2.11 -2.43 -11.31
N GLU A 90 2.69 -1.27 -11.64
CA GLU A 90 3.16 -0.96 -12.99
C GLU A 90 4.38 -1.80 -13.38
N ASP A 91 4.33 -2.41 -14.57
CA ASP A 91 5.34 -3.33 -15.15
C ASP A 91 5.62 -4.60 -14.33
N GLU A 92 4.69 -5.00 -13.45
CA GLU A 92 4.84 -6.19 -12.61
C GLU A 92 3.85 -7.31 -12.96
N ASP A 93 4.25 -8.55 -12.69
CA ASP A 93 3.38 -9.72 -12.88
C ASP A 93 2.37 -9.81 -11.72
N PRO A 94 1.04 -9.89 -11.99
CA PRO A 94 0.02 -9.97 -10.95
C PRO A 94 0.24 -11.14 -9.98
N ARG A 95 0.83 -12.25 -10.45
CA ARG A 95 1.11 -13.44 -9.61
C ARG A 95 2.15 -13.14 -8.54
N ARG A 96 3.09 -12.23 -8.82
CA ARG A 96 4.09 -11.77 -7.85
C ARG A 96 3.53 -10.73 -6.89
N MET A 97 2.47 -10.04 -7.31
CA MET A 97 1.74 -9.05 -6.52
C MET A 97 0.61 -9.66 -5.66
N TYR A 98 0.56 -10.99 -5.52
CA TYR A 98 -0.55 -11.67 -4.86
C TYR A 98 -0.83 -11.14 -3.44
N ARG A 99 0.20 -10.79 -2.66
CA ARG A 99 0.04 -10.20 -1.32
C ARG A 99 -0.69 -8.84 -1.33
N LEU A 100 -0.40 -7.99 -2.32
CA LEU A 100 -1.11 -6.72 -2.51
C LEU A 100 -2.56 -6.96 -2.94
N ILE A 101 -2.78 -7.95 -3.82
CA ILE A 101 -4.13 -8.33 -4.26
C ILE A 101 -4.93 -8.92 -3.09
N GLU A 102 -4.32 -9.77 -2.26
CA GLU A 102 -4.93 -10.31 -1.04
C GLU A 102 -5.29 -9.20 -0.06
N PHE A 103 -4.40 -8.22 0.14
CA PHE A 103 -4.68 -7.05 0.95
C PHE A 103 -5.89 -6.27 0.43
N LEU A 104 -5.92 -5.91 -0.86
CA LEU A 104 -7.03 -5.18 -1.47
C LEU A 104 -8.34 -5.97 -1.40
N ARG A 105 -8.29 -7.30 -1.56
CA ARG A 105 -9.44 -8.17 -1.37
C ARG A 105 -9.90 -8.20 0.09
N SER A 106 -8.99 -8.14 1.05
CA SER A 106 -9.34 -8.07 2.47
C SER A 106 -10.07 -6.76 2.82
N LEU A 107 -9.74 -5.65 2.14
CA LEU A 107 -10.46 -4.39 2.28
C LEU A 107 -11.91 -4.50 1.81
N MET A 108 -12.20 -5.27 0.75
CA MET A 108 -13.58 -5.50 0.31
C MET A 108 -14.43 -6.21 1.36
N ASN A 109 -13.84 -7.11 2.15
CA ASN A 109 -14.57 -7.84 3.18
C ASN A 109 -14.77 -7.03 4.47
N ASN A 110 -13.87 -6.08 4.74
CA ASN A 110 -13.83 -5.28 5.95
C ASN A 110 -14.49 -3.91 5.76
N GLN A 111 -15.62 -3.84 5.05
CA GLN A 111 -16.35 -2.58 4.87
C GLN A 111 -16.76 -2.03 6.23
N THR A 112 -16.23 -0.85 6.57
CA THR A 112 -16.57 -0.11 7.79
C THR A 112 -17.98 0.45 7.65
N MET A 113 -18.97 -0.34 8.07
CA MET A 113 -20.37 0.03 8.13
C MET A 113 -20.53 1.39 8.83
N GLY A 114 -20.92 2.41 8.09
CA GLY A 114 -21.30 3.72 8.64
C GLY A 114 -20.42 4.91 8.27
N ASN A 115 -19.34 4.72 7.49
CA ASN A 115 -18.58 5.84 6.91
C ASN A 115 -18.48 5.72 5.38
N THR A 116 -19.44 6.32 4.69
CA THR A 116 -19.55 6.32 3.22
C THR A 116 -18.30 6.86 2.52
N PHE A 117 -17.59 7.81 3.12
CA PHE A 117 -16.35 8.34 2.54
C PHE A 117 -15.24 7.29 2.56
N LEU A 118 -15.05 6.60 3.69
CA LEU A 118 -14.05 5.54 3.80
C LEU A 118 -14.37 4.37 2.87
N GLU A 119 -15.65 3.98 2.78
CA GLU A 119 -16.12 2.95 1.84
C GLU A 119 -15.79 3.36 0.40
N THR A 120 -16.12 4.59 0.00
CA THR A 120 -15.82 5.10 -1.36
C THR A 120 -14.31 5.16 -1.62
N SER A 121 -13.53 5.55 -0.61
CA SER A 121 -12.07 5.61 -0.71
C SER A 121 -11.47 4.21 -0.91
N GLN A 122 -11.92 3.22 -0.13
CA GLN A 122 -11.52 1.82 -0.29
C GLN A 122 -11.86 1.31 -1.69
N TRP A 123 -13.08 1.56 -2.17
CA TRP A 123 -13.47 1.21 -3.54
C TRP A 123 -12.56 1.84 -4.60
N SER A 124 -12.16 3.12 -4.41
CA SER A 124 -11.24 3.78 -5.34
C SER A 124 -9.85 3.13 -5.38
N LEU A 125 -9.39 2.57 -4.26
CA LEU A 125 -8.13 1.83 -4.16
C LEU A 125 -8.25 0.44 -4.79
N ILE A 126 -9.36 -0.25 -4.55
CA ILE A 126 -9.65 -1.55 -5.17
C ILE A 126 -9.74 -1.43 -6.70
N GLN A 127 -10.33 -0.35 -7.21
CA GLN A 127 -10.40 -0.08 -8.64
C GLN A 127 -9.01 -0.07 -9.31
N LYS A 128 -7.92 0.20 -8.57
CA LYS A 128 -6.56 0.16 -9.12
C LYS A 128 -6.13 -1.24 -9.56
N LEU A 129 -6.83 -2.30 -9.18
CA LEU A 129 -6.64 -3.64 -9.75
C LEU A 129 -6.90 -3.69 -11.26
N SER A 130 -7.64 -2.73 -11.82
CA SER A 130 -7.82 -2.62 -13.29
C SER A 130 -6.49 -2.40 -14.03
N ASN A 131 -5.40 -1.99 -13.35
CA ASN A 131 -4.08 -1.95 -13.99
C ASN A 131 -3.61 -3.33 -14.48
N PHE A 132 -4.20 -4.42 -14.00
CA PHE A 132 -3.94 -5.79 -14.46
C PHE A 132 -4.91 -6.27 -15.56
N GLU A 133 -5.75 -5.40 -16.12
CA GLU A 133 -6.76 -5.74 -17.15
C GLU A 133 -6.14 -6.41 -18.39
N TRP A 134 -4.90 -6.07 -18.75
CA TRP A 134 -4.17 -6.72 -19.85
C TRP A 134 -3.80 -8.20 -19.58
N ARG A 135 -3.96 -8.70 -18.35
CA ARG A 135 -3.69 -10.10 -17.94
C ARG A 135 -4.88 -10.81 -17.32
N ILE A 136 -5.82 -10.07 -16.72
CA ILE A 136 -7.07 -10.61 -16.19
C ILE A 136 -8.14 -10.31 -17.24
N PRO A 137 -8.52 -11.29 -18.10
CA PRO A 137 -9.65 -11.08 -19.00
C PRO A 137 -10.86 -10.67 -18.17
N ALA A 138 -11.58 -9.64 -18.62
CA ALA A 138 -12.65 -8.97 -17.90
C ALA A 138 -13.56 -9.97 -17.16
N ILE A 139 -13.77 -9.71 -15.87
CA ILE A 139 -14.80 -10.36 -15.05
C ILE A 139 -16.17 -9.94 -15.56
#